data_AF-A0AAW8DE12-F1
#
_entry.id   AF-A0AAW8DE12-F1
#
_cell.length_a   1.000
_cell.length_b   1.000
_cell.length_c   1.000
_cell.angle_alpha   90.00
_cell.angle_beta   90.00
_cell.angle_gamma   90.00
#
_symmetry.space_group_name_H-M   'P 1'
#
loop_
_entity.id
_entity.type
_entity.pdbx_description
1 polymer ?
#
loop_
_entity_poly.entity_id
_entity_poly.type
_entity_poly.pdbx_seq_one_letter_code
_entity_poly.pdbx_strand_id
1 'polypeptide(L)'
;MTRETSIPELAAEVIIDAHAINRRDDETALQAFAWALGPDIDYEQGLREFADAIQGQLTAVARLLDREAAIDLIKAKIELLFEYKLERPQDYTADDIAEMRAEIARLGELRDRLAVSPVTA
;
A
#
# COMPACT_ATOMS: atom_id res chain seq x y z
N MET A 1 -12.82 -14.01 -15.33
CA MET A 1 -11.96 -12.81 -15.19
C MET A 1 -12.68 -11.85 -14.26
N THR A 2 -12.33 -11.84 -12.98
CA THR A 2 -12.72 -10.74 -12.08
C THR A 2 -11.99 -9.50 -12.58
N ARG A 3 -12.72 -8.45 -12.99
CA ARG A 3 -12.11 -7.14 -13.24
C ARG A 3 -11.46 -6.71 -11.93
N GLU A 4 -10.16 -6.47 -11.94
CA GLU A 4 -9.51 -5.80 -10.82
C GLU A 4 -10.10 -4.39 -10.71
N THR A 5 -10.87 -4.16 -9.66
CA THR A 5 -11.45 -2.84 -9.37
C THR A 5 -10.35 -1.92 -8.90
N SER A 6 -10.18 -0.79 -9.58
CA SER A 6 -9.13 0.18 -9.24
C SER A 6 -9.41 0.87 -7.88
N ILE A 7 -8.36 1.33 -7.20
CA ILE A 7 -8.50 2.06 -5.93
C ILE A 7 -9.41 3.30 -6.04
N PRO A 8 -9.30 4.14 -7.09
CA PRO A 8 -10.22 5.26 -7.29
C PRO A 8 -11.68 4.82 -7.42
N GLU A 9 -11.93 3.66 -8.05
CA GLU A 9 -13.28 3.13 -8.23
C GLU A 9 -13.87 2.66 -6.88
N LEU A 10 -13.09 1.95 -6.06
CA LEU A 10 -13.49 1.56 -4.70
C LEU A 10 -13.74 2.78 -3.80
N ALA A 11 -12.90 3.81 -3.90
CA ALA A 11 -13.07 5.04 -3.14
C ALA A 11 -14.35 5.78 -3.55
N ALA A 12 -14.69 5.80 -4.84
CA ALA A 12 -15.93 6.38 -5.32
C ALA A 12 -17.17 5.58 -4.86
N GLU A 13 -17.09 4.25 -4.80
CA GLU A 13 -18.18 3.41 -4.28
C GLU A 13 -18.53 3.75 -2.82
N VAL A 14 -17.52 3.91 -1.97
CA VAL A 14 -17.72 4.31 -0.56
C VAL A 14 -18.51 5.62 -0.44
N ILE A 15 -18.23 6.58 -1.32
CA ILE A 15 -18.87 7.90 -1.29
C ILE A 15 -20.27 7.87 -1.87
N ILE A 16 -20.47 7.14 -2.98
CA ILE A 16 -21.79 6.93 -3.56
C ILE A 16 -22.74 6.31 -2.54
N ASP A 17 -22.27 5.29 -1.83
CA ASP A 17 -23.06 4.62 -0.79
C ASP A 17 -23.34 5.55 0.38
N ALA A 18 -22.35 6.32 0.84
CA ALA A 18 -22.49 7.26 1.96
C ALA A 18 -23.49 8.39 1.68
N HIS A 19 -23.54 8.88 0.44
CA HIS A 19 -24.43 9.96 0.02
C HIS A 19 -25.70 9.48 -0.70
N ALA A 20 -25.90 8.16 -0.80
CA ALA A 20 -27.00 7.54 -1.55
C ALA A 20 -27.15 8.10 -2.98
N ILE A 21 -26.02 8.33 -3.67
CA ILE A 21 -26.01 8.82 -5.05
C ILE A 21 -26.56 7.72 -5.97
N ASN A 22 -27.49 8.07 -6.85
CA ASN A 22 -28.00 7.13 -7.85
C ASN A 22 -26.94 6.89 -8.94
N ARG A 23 -26.42 5.67 -8.99
CA ARG A 23 -25.56 5.17 -10.08
C ARG A 23 -26.41 4.44 -11.13
N ARG A 24 -26.29 4.85 -12.40
CA ARG A 24 -26.90 4.17 -13.56
C ARG A 24 -26.19 2.85 -13.84
N ASP A 25 -26.90 1.90 -14.44
CA ASP A 25 -26.38 0.55 -14.71
C ASP A 25 -25.19 0.54 -15.70
N ASP A 26 -25.03 1.59 -16.51
CA ASP A 26 -24.01 1.72 -17.54
C ASP A 26 -22.81 2.60 -17.14
N GLU A 27 -22.80 3.18 -15.95
CA GLU A 27 -21.74 4.07 -15.47
C GLU A 27 -20.94 3.45 -14.31
N THR A 28 -19.65 3.81 -14.25
CA THR A 28 -18.79 3.41 -13.13
C THR A 28 -19.09 4.28 -11.90
N ALA A 29 -18.73 3.81 -10.70
CA ALA A 29 -18.82 4.59 -9.47
C ALA A 29 -18.05 5.91 -9.59
N LEU A 30 -16.84 5.88 -10.18
CA LEU A 30 -16.08 7.11 -10.36
C LEU A 30 -16.79 8.12 -11.27
N GLN A 31 -17.49 7.65 -12.32
CA GLN A 31 -18.27 8.51 -13.20
C GLN A 31 -19.49 9.09 -12.50
N ALA A 32 -20.27 8.27 -11.78
CA ALA A 32 -21.42 8.74 -11.01
C ALA A 32 -21.02 9.77 -9.93
N PHE A 33 -19.92 9.52 -9.21
CA PHE A 33 -19.36 10.49 -8.26
C PHE A 33 -18.96 11.80 -8.95
N ALA A 34 -18.25 11.73 -10.09
CA ALA A 34 -17.84 12.92 -10.81
C ALA A 34 -19.04 13.76 -11.31
N TRP A 35 -20.16 13.12 -11.66
CA TRP A 35 -21.40 13.83 -12.03
C TRP A 35 -22.10 14.47 -10.83
N ALA A 36 -22.03 13.84 -9.65
CA ALA A 36 -22.64 14.36 -8.42
C ALA A 36 -21.90 15.57 -7.82
N LEU A 37 -20.61 15.74 -8.14
CA LEU A 37 -19.81 16.89 -7.70
C LEU A 37 -20.34 18.21 -8.27
N GLY A 38 -20.82 19.08 -7.41
CA GLY A 38 -21.46 20.35 -7.71
C GLY A 38 -22.99 20.29 -7.58
N PRO A 39 -23.70 19.42 -8.33
CA PRO A 39 -25.16 19.30 -8.25
C PRO A 39 -25.68 18.78 -6.92
N ASP A 40 -25.04 17.74 -6.36
CA ASP A 40 -25.54 16.99 -5.21
C ASP A 40 -24.57 16.99 -4.03
N ILE A 41 -23.26 17.07 -4.32
CA ILE A 41 -22.20 17.18 -3.30
C ILE A 41 -21.40 18.46 -3.57
N ASP A 42 -21.15 19.26 -2.54
CA ASP A 42 -20.25 20.40 -2.66
C ASP A 42 -18.89 19.96 -3.22
N TYR A 43 -18.37 20.68 -4.21
CA TYR A 43 -17.19 20.25 -4.96
C TYR A 43 -15.95 20.09 -4.06
N GLU A 44 -15.69 21.05 -3.16
CA GLU A 44 -14.52 21.00 -2.28
C GLU A 44 -14.67 19.92 -1.21
N GLN A 45 -15.87 19.75 -0.67
CA GLN A 45 -16.18 18.68 0.28
C GLN A 45 -16.00 17.30 -0.39
N GLY A 46 -16.58 17.09 -1.56
CA GLY A 46 -16.52 15.81 -2.27
C GLY A 46 -15.10 15.43 -2.66
N LEU A 47 -14.27 16.38 -3.12
CA LEU A 47 -12.85 16.11 -3.37
C LEU A 47 -12.08 15.73 -2.10
N ARG A 48 -12.37 16.37 -0.96
CA ARG A 48 -11.73 16.03 0.32
C ARG A 48 -12.12 14.61 0.75
N GLU A 49 -13.41 14.28 0.74
CA GLU A 49 -13.90 12.96 1.11
C GLU A 49 -13.33 11.87 0.18
N PHE A 50 -13.20 12.16 -1.11
CA PHE A 50 -12.58 11.26 -2.09
C PHE A 50 -11.09 11.03 -1.82
N ALA A 51 -10.34 12.08 -1.48
CA ALA A 51 -8.94 11.94 -1.08
C ALA A 51 -8.78 11.09 0.18
N ASP A 52 -9.63 11.31 1.19
CA ASP A 52 -9.63 10.55 2.43
C ASP A 52 -9.98 9.07 2.18
N ALA A 53 -10.96 8.80 1.31
CA ALA A 53 -11.35 7.45 0.92
C ALA A 53 -10.21 6.73 0.17
N ILE A 54 -9.54 7.39 -0.78
CA ILE A 54 -8.36 6.84 -1.47
C ILE A 54 -7.27 6.49 -0.47
N GLN A 55 -6.96 7.39 0.47
CA GLN A 55 -5.94 7.15 1.48
C GLN A 55 -6.31 5.96 2.38
N GLY A 56 -7.59 5.83 2.75
CA GLY A 56 -8.12 4.68 3.47
C GLY A 56 -7.91 3.37 2.72
N GLN A 57 -8.26 3.33 1.43
CA GLN A 57 -8.09 2.14 0.59
C GLN A 57 -6.61 1.78 0.37
N LEU A 58 -5.75 2.76 0.10
CA LEU A 58 -4.30 2.53 0.02
C LEU A 58 -3.73 1.98 1.32
N THR A 59 -4.19 2.50 2.46
CA THR A 59 -3.78 2.00 3.78
C THR A 59 -4.26 0.58 4.01
N ALA A 60 -5.49 0.25 3.60
CA ALA A 60 -6.03 -1.11 3.67
C ALA A 60 -5.22 -2.06 2.78
N VAL A 61 -4.91 -1.68 1.53
CA VAL A 61 -4.07 -2.45 0.63
C VAL A 61 -2.66 -2.63 1.19
N ALA A 62 -2.06 -1.60 1.79
CA ALA A 62 -0.76 -1.69 2.44
C ALA A 62 -0.78 -2.64 3.65
N ARG A 63 -1.91 -2.77 4.35
CA ARG A 63 -2.13 -3.78 5.40
C ARG A 63 -2.38 -5.17 4.83
N LEU A 64 -2.91 -5.25 3.61
CA LEU A 64 -3.12 -6.49 2.85
C LEU A 64 -1.88 -6.95 2.09
N LEU A 65 -0.79 -6.17 2.06
CA LEU A 65 0.54 -6.73 1.82
C LEU A 65 0.75 -7.78 2.93
N ASP A 66 0.55 -9.03 2.53
CA ASP A 66 0.62 -10.19 3.40
C ASP A 66 1.92 -10.12 4.21
N ARG A 67 1.84 -10.49 5.49
CA ARG A 67 2.99 -10.82 6.33
C ARG A 67 4.04 -11.64 5.56
N GLU A 68 3.62 -12.60 4.74
CA GLU A 68 4.50 -13.37 3.85
C GLU A 68 5.15 -12.50 2.78
N ALA A 69 4.39 -11.62 2.09
CA ALA A 69 4.93 -10.67 1.13
C ALA A 69 5.90 -9.66 1.77
N ALA A 70 5.63 -9.22 2.99
CA ALA A 70 6.52 -8.35 3.77
C ALA A 70 7.81 -9.09 4.17
N ILE A 71 7.69 -10.36 4.61
CA ILE A 71 8.83 -11.24 4.88
C ILE A 71 9.66 -11.47 3.61
N ASP A 72 9.03 -11.68 2.46
CA ASP A 72 9.72 -11.92 1.20
C ASP A 72 10.41 -10.66 0.68
N LEU A 73 9.82 -9.48 0.84
CA LEU A 73 10.48 -8.21 0.56
C LEU A 73 11.72 -8.00 1.43
N ILE A 74 11.64 -8.37 2.72
CA ILE A 74 12.78 -8.31 3.64
C ILE A 74 13.88 -9.29 3.20
N LYS A 75 13.53 -10.53 2.83
CA LYS A 75 14.49 -11.50 2.29
C LYS A 75 15.18 -10.97 1.04
N ALA A 76 14.42 -10.44 0.08
CA ALA A 76 14.96 -9.88 -1.16
C ALA A 76 15.93 -8.72 -0.89
N LYS A 77 15.63 -7.84 0.08
CA LYS A 77 16.55 -6.75 0.46
C LYS A 77 17.83 -7.28 1.10
N ILE A 78 17.74 -8.29 1.96
CA ILE A 78 18.93 -8.93 2.56
C ILE A 78 19.81 -9.55 1.47
N GLU A 79 19.22 -10.28 0.53
CA GLU A 79 19.92 -10.89 -0.60
C GLU A 79 20.63 -9.83 -1.45
N LEU A 80 19.94 -8.74 -1.79
CA LEU A 80 20.52 -7.59 -2.51
C LEU A 80 21.73 -6.97 -1.78
N LEU A 81 21.66 -6.81 -0.45
CA LEU A 81 22.76 -6.28 0.35
C LEU A 81 23.94 -7.25 0.42
N PHE A 82 23.69 -8.57 0.39
CA PHE A 82 24.76 -9.55 0.30
C PHE A 82 25.42 -9.55 -1.08
N GLU A 83 24.63 -9.74 -2.14
CA GLU A 83 25.10 -9.89 -3.53
C GLU A 83 25.82 -8.63 -4.04
N TYR A 84 25.24 -7.44 -3.89
CA TYR A 84 25.81 -6.24 -4.50
C TYR A 84 26.94 -5.60 -3.70
N LYS A 85 27.05 -5.90 -2.40
CA LYS A 85 27.89 -5.13 -1.49
C LYS A 85 28.88 -5.97 -0.70
N LEU A 86 28.47 -7.11 -0.16
CA LEU A 86 29.33 -7.95 0.67
C LEU A 86 30.10 -9.02 -0.11
N GLU A 87 29.70 -9.34 -1.35
CA GLU A 87 30.52 -10.14 -2.26
C GLU A 87 31.72 -9.37 -2.81
N ARG A 88 31.63 -8.03 -2.83
CA ARG A 88 32.71 -7.13 -3.27
C ARG A 88 32.99 -6.05 -2.23
N PRO A 89 33.41 -6.42 -1.01
CA PRO A 89 33.61 -5.47 0.07
C PRO A 89 34.72 -4.45 -0.24
N GLN A 90 35.66 -4.78 -1.13
CA GLN A 90 36.71 -3.87 -1.59
C GLN A 90 36.18 -2.63 -2.33
N ASP A 91 34.94 -2.67 -2.82
CA ASP A 91 34.31 -1.55 -3.54
C ASP A 91 33.68 -0.52 -2.58
N TYR A 92 33.75 -0.75 -1.25
CA TYR A 92 33.07 0.05 -0.23
C TYR A 92 34.00 0.45 0.92
N THR A 93 33.65 1.52 1.62
CA THR A 93 34.40 1.94 2.81
C THR A 93 34.12 1.01 3.99
N ALA A 94 35.01 1.02 4.99
CA ALA A 94 34.82 0.22 6.20
C ALA A 94 33.53 0.61 6.96
N ASP A 95 33.19 1.91 6.95
CA ASP A 95 31.99 2.45 7.59
C ASP A 95 30.73 1.99 6.84
N ASP A 96 30.73 2.04 5.50
CA ASP A 96 29.61 1.53 4.69
C ASP A 96 29.37 0.04 4.96
N ILE A 97 30.45 -0.76 5.06
CA ILE A 97 30.36 -2.19 5.38
C ILE A 97 29.77 -2.41 6.77
N ALA A 98 30.15 -1.58 7.75
CA ALA A 98 29.62 -1.66 9.11
C ALA A 98 28.12 -1.31 9.15
N GLU A 99 27.70 -0.24 8.46
CA GLU A 99 26.30 0.16 8.35
C GLU A 99 25.45 -0.91 7.66
N MET A 100 25.96 -1.51 6.59
CA MET A 100 25.27 -2.59 5.88
C MET A 100 25.11 -3.85 6.74
N ARG A 101 26.12 -4.22 7.54
CA ARG A 101 26.00 -5.33 8.50
C ARG A 101 24.97 -5.03 9.58
N ALA A 102 24.93 -3.80 10.10
CA ALA A 102 23.92 -3.37 11.05
C ALA A 102 22.50 -3.41 10.44
N GLU A 103 22.36 -2.99 9.18
CA GLU A 103 21.08 -3.06 8.46
C GLU A 103 20.62 -4.51 8.24
N ILE A 104 21.51 -5.42 7.84
CA ILE A 104 21.19 -6.84 7.70
C ILE A 104 20.70 -7.43 9.03
N ALA A 105 21.35 -7.09 10.15
CA ALA A 105 20.92 -7.54 11.48
C ALA A 105 19.51 -7.03 11.83
N ARG A 106 19.23 -5.73 11.61
CA ARG A 106 17.90 -5.13 11.84
C ARG A 106 16.83 -5.77 10.97
N LEU A 107 17.13 -6.04 9.70
CA LEU A 107 16.21 -6.70 8.78
C LEU A 107 15.94 -8.15 9.19
N GLY A 108 16.96 -8.87 9.68
CA GLY A 108 16.81 -10.22 10.26
C GLY A 108 15.89 -10.22 11.48
N GLU A 109 16.09 -9.31 12.43
CA GLU A 109 15.21 -9.16 13.60
C GLU A 109 13.77 -8.82 13.20
N LEU A 110 13.59 -7.93 12.21
CA LEU A 110 12.27 -7.58 11.71
C LEU A 110 11.58 -8.79 11.07
N ARG A 111 12.28 -9.55 10.22
CA ARG A 111 11.79 -10.78 9.62
C ARG A 111 11.37 -11.78 10.69
N ASP A 112 12.19 -11.98 11.72
CA ASP A 112 11.94 -13.00 12.74
C ASP A 112 10.76 -12.61 13.64
N ARG A 113 10.62 -11.33 14.01
CA ARG A 113 9.40 -10.85 14.71
C ARG A 113 8.15 -11.01 13.85
N LEU A 114 8.27 -10.69 12.56
CA LEU A 114 7.21 -10.93 11.60
C LEU A 114 6.97 -12.41 11.41
N ALA A 115 7.92 -13.33 11.62
CA ALA A 115 7.71 -14.78 11.54
C ALA A 115 7.13 -15.39 12.83
N VAL A 116 7.27 -14.72 13.98
CA VAL A 116 6.85 -15.23 15.30
C VAL A 116 5.54 -14.62 15.82
N SER A 117 5.14 -13.42 15.40
CA SER A 117 3.89 -12.82 15.90
C SER A 117 2.65 -13.61 15.45
N PRO A 118 1.83 -14.19 16.35
CA PRO A 118 0.57 -14.77 15.94
C PRO A 118 -0.34 -13.64 15.43
N VAL A 119 -1.04 -13.89 14.32
CA VAL A 119 -2.20 -13.10 13.93
C VAL A 119 -3.24 -13.35 15.01
N THR A 120 -3.37 -12.45 15.99
CA THR A 120 -4.61 -12.40 16.76
C THR A 120 -5.67 -11.85 15.82
N ALA A 121 -6.44 -12.77 15.27
CA ALA A 121 -7.66 -12.54 14.51
C ALA A 121 -8.71 -11.80 15.34
#